data_AF-A0A372GQN1-F1
#
_entry.id   AF-A0A372GQN1-F1
#
_cell.length_a   1.000
_cell.length_b   1.000
_cell.length_c   1.000
_cell.angle_alpha   90.00
_cell.angle_beta   90.00
_cell.angle_gamma   90.00
#
_symmetry.space_group_name_H-M   'P 1'
#
loop_
_entity.id
_entity.type
_entity.pdbx_description
1 polymer ?
#
loop_
_entity_poly.entity_id
_entity_poly.type
_entity_poly.pdbx_seq_one_letter_code
_entity_poly.pdbx_strand_id
1 'polypeptide(L)'
;MKKKSGKHKQLDSNKLEAIKGLLRPRKRNHYNNGDKPTQDVTFRVADNSELRYVISCLLRVSMMALEFEGTLCSPRLPYFSKELAVVTLLELIDDLLPDDQLDSYDKIEELLLSDEEIK
;
A
#
# COMPACT_ATOMS: atom_id res chain seq x y z
N MET A 1 40.46 18.40 22.04
CA MET A 1 39.36 18.53 21.07
C MET A 1 39.03 17.16 20.47
N LYS A 2 38.12 16.36 21.05
CA LYS A 2 37.73 15.01 20.54
C LYS A 2 36.23 14.67 20.70
N LYS A 3 35.38 15.62 21.10
CA LYS A 3 33.96 15.36 21.46
C LYS A 3 32.96 15.42 20.28
N LYS A 4 33.37 15.83 19.07
CA LYS A 4 32.43 16.01 17.94
C LYS A 4 32.05 14.71 17.22
N SER A 5 32.91 13.69 17.17
CA SER A 5 32.62 12.46 16.41
C SER A 5 31.59 11.53 17.08
N GLY A 6 31.54 11.51 18.42
CA GLY A 6 30.58 10.66 19.15
C GLY A 6 29.14 11.16 19.07
N LYS A 7 28.92 12.47 18.97
CA LYS A 7 27.57 13.06 18.86
C LYS A 7 26.93 12.77 17.50
N HIS A 8 27.69 12.85 16.42
CA HIS A 8 27.20 12.55 15.07
C HIS A 8 26.77 11.09 14.94
N LYS A 9 27.61 10.17 15.44
CA LYS A 9 27.34 8.73 15.41
C LYS A 9 26.09 8.33 16.22
N GLN A 10 25.81 9.05 17.31
CA GLN A 10 24.59 8.85 18.10
C GLN A 10 23.33 9.38 17.37
N LEU A 11 23.46 10.52 16.68
CA LEU A 11 22.37 11.10 15.88
C LEU A 11 21.99 10.18 14.71
N ASP A 12 22.99 9.69 13.97
CA ASP A 12 22.81 8.76 12.85
C ASP A 12 22.16 7.44 13.31
N SER A 13 22.56 6.93 14.49
CA SER A 13 21.96 5.73 15.08
C SER A 13 20.50 5.92 15.46
N ASN A 14 20.14 7.10 15.99
CA ASN A 14 18.77 7.40 16.36
C ASN A 14 17.87 7.54 15.12
N LYS A 15 18.38 8.17 14.04
CA LYS A 15 17.69 8.25 12.75
C LYS A 15 17.46 6.88 12.14
N LEU A 16 18.47 6.01 12.19
CA LEU A 16 18.34 4.65 11.69
C LEU A 16 17.24 3.86 12.42
N GLU A 17 17.11 4.01 13.74
CA GLU A 17 16.03 3.36 14.49
C GLU A 17 14.65 3.96 14.17
N ALA A 18 14.56 5.27 13.94
CA ALA A 18 13.32 5.91 13.49
C ALA A 18 12.89 5.40 12.10
N ILE A 19 13.81 5.34 11.14
CA ILE A 19 13.57 4.81 9.78
C ILE A 19 13.15 3.34 9.86
N LYS A 20 13.84 2.51 10.65
CA LYS A 20 13.43 1.11 10.87
C LYS A 20 12.03 1.01 11.46
N GLY A 21 11.62 1.95 12.31
CA GLY A 21 10.27 2.05 12.85
C GLY A 21 9.21 2.31 11.78
N LEU A 22 9.49 3.24 10.87
CA LEU A 22 8.64 3.60 9.73
C LEU A 22 8.55 2.48 8.68
N LEU A 23 9.63 1.71 8.49
CA LEU A 23 9.68 0.57 7.57
C LEU A 23 9.11 -0.72 8.16
N ARG A 24 8.67 -0.75 9.43
CA ARG A 24 8.09 -1.98 9.99
C ARG A 24 6.83 -2.35 9.20
N PRO A 25 6.66 -3.63 8.85
CA PRO A 25 5.49 -4.05 8.08
C PRO A 25 4.21 -3.60 8.78
N ARG A 26 3.29 -3.07 7.97
CA ARG A 26 1.95 -2.62 8.38
C ARG A 26 1.41 -3.61 9.41
N LYS A 27 1.06 -3.13 10.61
CA LYS A 27 0.34 -3.98 11.56
C LYS A 27 -0.92 -4.41 10.83
N ARG A 28 -1.01 -5.70 10.51
CA ARG A 28 -2.17 -6.27 9.85
C ARG A 28 -3.35 -5.89 10.74
N ASN A 29 -4.21 -4.99 10.28
CA ASN A 29 -5.44 -4.69 10.98
C ASN A 29 -6.25 -5.97 10.89
N HIS A 30 -6.14 -6.82 11.91
CA HIS A 30 -7.19 -7.78 12.19
C HIS A 30 -8.42 -6.90 12.43
N TYR A 31 -9.24 -6.71 11.40
CA TYR A 31 -10.57 -6.22 11.61
C TYR A 31 -11.21 -7.20 12.59
N ASN A 32 -11.29 -6.80 13.86
CA ASN A 32 -12.15 -7.45 14.86
C ASN A 32 -13.60 -7.14 14.46
N ASN A 33 -14.00 -7.62 13.29
CA ASN A 33 -15.37 -7.52 12.84
C ASN A 33 -16.03 -8.81 13.28
N GLY A 34 -16.76 -8.72 14.41
CA GLY A 34 -17.82 -9.68 14.69
C GLY A 34 -18.67 -9.86 13.45
N ASP A 35 -18.89 -11.12 13.08
CA ASP A 35 -19.98 -11.61 12.23
C ASP A 35 -19.90 -11.51 10.69
N LYS A 36 -18.73 -11.28 10.07
CA LYS A 36 -18.60 -11.55 8.61
C LYS A 36 -17.34 -12.34 8.26
N PRO A 37 -17.43 -13.45 7.50
CA PRO A 37 -16.26 -14.15 6.99
C PRO A 37 -15.57 -13.26 5.95
N THR A 38 -14.49 -12.60 6.33
CA THR A 38 -13.60 -11.89 5.40
C THR A 38 -12.84 -12.93 4.59
N GLN A 39 -13.03 -12.91 3.26
CA GLN A 39 -12.26 -13.76 2.38
C GLN A 39 -10.91 -13.08 2.12
N ASP A 40 -9.90 -13.46 2.90
CA ASP A 40 -8.55 -12.95 2.74
C ASP A 40 -7.91 -13.54 1.47
N VAL A 41 -7.57 -12.68 0.51
CA VAL A 41 -6.80 -13.06 -0.68
C VAL A 41 -5.36 -12.59 -0.48
N THR A 42 -4.41 -13.53 -0.53
CA THR A 42 -2.98 -13.22 -0.51
C THR A 42 -2.39 -13.51 -1.87
N PHE A 43 -1.77 -12.52 -2.49
CA PHE A 43 -0.95 -12.73 -3.67
C PHE A 43 0.46 -12.19 -3.42
N ARG A 44 1.44 -12.80 -4.07
CA ARG A 44 2.83 -12.39 -3.99
C ARG A 44 3.16 -11.60 -5.25
N VAL A 45 3.83 -10.47 -5.05
CA VAL A 45 4.42 -9.66 -6.12
C VAL A 45 5.93 -9.65 -5.90
N ALA A 46 6.69 -9.66 -6.98
CA ALA A 46 8.14 -9.60 -6.99
C ALA A 46 8.63 -8.20 -6.57
N ASP A 47 7.97 -7.15 -7.05
CA ASP A 47 8.32 -5.76 -6.76
C ASP A 47 7.11 -4.80 -6.90
N ASN A 48 7.35 -3.53 -6.58
CA ASN A 48 6.32 -2.48 -6.69
C ASN A 48 5.89 -2.22 -8.14
N SER A 49 6.70 -2.57 -9.14
CA SER A 49 6.35 -2.43 -10.55
C SER A 49 5.31 -3.47 -10.95
N GLU A 50 5.44 -4.71 -10.46
CA GLU A 50 4.44 -5.76 -10.63
C GLU A 50 3.14 -5.41 -9.90
N LEU A 51 3.22 -4.91 -8.66
CA LEU A 51 2.03 -4.44 -7.93
C LEU A 51 1.28 -3.36 -8.72
N ARG A 52 2.01 -2.35 -9.22
CA ARG A 52 1.44 -1.28 -10.04
C ARG A 52 0.83 -1.81 -11.35
N TYR A 53 1.46 -2.80 -11.96
CA TYR A 53 0.93 -3.47 -13.14
C TYR A 53 -0.40 -4.18 -12.83
N VAL A 54 -0.47 -4.93 -11.72
CA VAL A 54 -1.70 -5.59 -11.26
C VAL A 54 -2.83 -4.58 -11.04
N ILE A 55 -2.57 -3.51 -10.29
CA ILE A 55 -3.54 -2.42 -10.07
C ILE A 55 -4.02 -1.83 -11.40
N SER A 56 -3.09 -1.59 -12.34
CA SER A 56 -3.42 -1.06 -13.67
C SER A 56 -4.29 -2.01 -14.48
N CYS A 57 -4.04 -3.32 -14.41
CA CYS A 57 -4.87 -4.33 -15.07
C CYS A 57 -6.28 -4.38 -14.48
N LEU A 58 -6.42 -4.35 -13.14
CA LEU A 58 -7.72 -4.31 -12.48
C LEU A 58 -8.52 -3.06 -12.88
N LEU A 59 -7.87 -1.88 -12.89
CA LEU A 59 -8.50 -0.63 -13.34
C LEU A 59 -8.96 -0.70 -14.80
N ARG A 60 -8.13 -1.26 -15.70
CA ARG A 60 -8.53 -1.46 -17.11
C ARG A 60 -9.73 -2.38 -17.23
N VAL A 61 -9.77 -3.46 -16.47
CA VAL A 61 -10.93 -4.38 -16.44
C VAL A 61 -12.17 -3.65 -15.95
N SER A 62 -12.07 -2.84 -14.90
CA SER A 62 -13.18 -2.02 -14.40
C SER A 62 -13.68 -1.00 -15.44
N MET A 63 -12.78 -0.30 -16.12
CA MET A 63 -13.14 0.64 -17.20
C MET A 63 -13.79 -0.06 -18.39
N MET A 64 -13.20 -1.17 -18.85
CA MET A 64 -13.76 -1.95 -19.96
C MET A 64 -15.12 -2.53 -19.61
N ALA A 65 -15.31 -2.97 -18.37
CA ALA A 65 -16.61 -3.36 -17.88
C ALA A 65 -17.56 -2.18 -18.00
N LEU A 66 -17.28 -1.01 -17.43
CA LEU A 66 -18.18 0.14 -17.52
C LEU A 66 -18.53 0.58 -18.96
N GLU A 67 -17.53 0.65 -19.85
CA GLU A 67 -17.68 1.21 -21.21
C GLU A 67 -18.36 0.28 -22.22
N PHE A 68 -18.14 -1.03 -22.12
CA PHE A 68 -18.71 -2.02 -23.06
C PHE A 68 -19.85 -2.81 -22.41
N GLU A 69 -20.68 -3.48 -23.21
CA GLU A 69 -21.52 -4.62 -22.76
C GLU A 69 -20.68 -5.83 -22.27
N GLY A 70 -19.41 -5.61 -21.92
CA GLY A 70 -18.56 -6.58 -21.25
C GLY A 70 -19.20 -6.99 -19.93
N THR A 71 -19.63 -8.24 -19.87
CA THR A 71 -20.20 -8.82 -18.67
C THR A 71 -19.07 -9.24 -17.74
N LEU A 72 -18.93 -8.56 -16.60
CA LEU A 72 -18.29 -9.13 -15.41
C LEU A 72 -19.22 -10.20 -14.80
N CYS A 73 -19.67 -11.15 -15.62
CA CYS A 73 -20.49 -12.26 -15.17
C CYS A 73 -19.58 -13.39 -14.76
N SER A 74 -19.32 -13.50 -13.46
CA SER A 74 -18.78 -14.74 -12.93
C SER A 74 -19.83 -15.84 -13.11
N PRO A 75 -19.50 -16.99 -13.71
CA PRO A 75 -20.40 -18.14 -13.79
C PRO A 75 -20.88 -18.61 -12.41
N ARG A 76 -20.12 -18.27 -11.36
CA ARG A 76 -20.42 -18.61 -9.96
C ARG A 76 -21.34 -17.58 -9.29
N LEU A 77 -21.55 -16.40 -9.88
CA LEU A 77 -22.36 -15.33 -9.33
C LEU A 77 -23.30 -14.75 -10.41
N PRO A 78 -24.29 -15.54 -10.87
CA PRO A 78 -25.16 -15.18 -11.99
C PRO A 78 -26.08 -13.99 -11.72
N TYR A 79 -26.27 -13.61 -10.45
CA TYR A 79 -27.11 -12.47 -10.03
C TYR A 79 -26.29 -11.24 -9.62
N PHE A 80 -24.97 -11.28 -9.79
CA PHE A 80 -24.12 -10.18 -9.41
C PHE A 80 -24.15 -9.13 -10.51
N SER A 81 -24.68 -7.95 -10.18
CA SER A 81 -24.79 -6.88 -11.16
C SER A 81 -23.40 -6.42 -11.59
N LYS A 82 -23.32 -5.96 -12.83
CA LYS A 82 -22.10 -5.44 -13.43
C LYS A 82 -21.55 -4.26 -12.61
N GLU A 83 -22.43 -3.37 -12.16
CA GLU A 83 -22.09 -2.21 -11.35
C GLU A 83 -21.50 -2.66 -10.01
N LEU A 84 -22.12 -3.64 -9.35
CA LEU A 84 -21.64 -4.16 -8.08
C LEU A 84 -20.28 -4.85 -8.24
N ALA A 85 -20.05 -5.53 -9.37
CA ALA A 85 -18.76 -6.12 -9.68
C ALA A 85 -17.64 -5.10 -9.87
N VAL A 86 -17.95 -4.01 -10.56
CA VAL A 86 -17.00 -2.90 -10.71
C VAL A 86 -16.71 -2.26 -9.35
N VAL A 87 -17.73 -2.04 -8.51
CA VAL A 87 -17.54 -1.49 -7.16
C VAL A 87 -16.63 -2.39 -6.33
N THR A 88 -16.88 -3.70 -6.29
CA THR A 88 -16.03 -4.64 -5.53
C THR A 88 -14.59 -4.69 -6.06
N LEU A 89 -14.39 -4.56 -7.38
CA LEU A 89 -13.03 -4.46 -7.94
C LEU A 89 -12.34 -3.16 -7.54
N LEU A 90 -13.07 -2.04 -7.48
CA LEU A 90 -12.53 -0.75 -7.05
C LEU A 90 -12.19 -0.76 -5.55
N GLU A 91 -13.02 -1.37 -4.71
CA GLU A 91 -12.71 -1.61 -3.29
C GLU A 91 -11.44 -2.45 -3.14
N LEU A 92 -11.29 -3.53 -3.93
CA LEU A 92 -10.06 -4.32 -3.93
C LEU A 92 -8.85 -3.51 -4.39
N ILE A 93 -9.01 -2.65 -5.41
CA ILE A 93 -7.91 -1.77 -5.86
C ILE A 93 -7.49 -0.83 -4.73
N ASP A 94 -8.45 -0.23 -4.03
CA ASP A 94 -8.21 0.67 -2.90
C ASP A 94 -7.40 -0.02 -1.79
N ASP A 95 -7.79 -1.26 -1.43
CA ASP A 95 -7.07 -2.08 -0.45
C ASP A 95 -5.63 -2.44 -0.87
N LEU A 96 -5.34 -2.43 -2.18
CA LEU A 96 -4.01 -2.73 -2.73
C LEU A 96 -3.12 -1.51 -2.89
N LEU A 97 -3.68 -0.30 -2.79
CA LEU A 97 -2.88 0.91 -2.87
C LEU A 97 -1.90 0.97 -1.69
N PRO A 98 -0.63 1.31 -1.96
CA PRO A 98 0.42 1.32 -0.95
C PRO A 98 0.37 2.60 -0.08
N ASP A 99 -0.80 3.12 0.29
CA ASP A 99 -0.96 4.42 0.97
C ASP A 99 -0.12 4.53 2.25
N ASP A 100 -0.22 3.54 3.14
CA ASP A 100 0.61 3.51 4.37
C ASP A 100 2.12 3.45 4.06
N GLN A 101 2.52 2.85 2.93
CA GLN A 101 3.92 2.82 2.52
C GLN A 101 4.35 4.18 1.98
N LEU A 102 3.50 4.87 1.22
CA LEU A 102 3.75 6.23 0.73
C LEU A 102 3.91 7.20 1.89
N ASP A 103 2.98 7.20 2.86
CA ASP A 103 3.09 7.99 4.10
C ASP A 103 4.39 7.72 4.88
N SER A 104 4.85 6.47 4.86
CA SER A 104 6.09 6.07 5.51
C SER A 104 7.31 6.60 4.76
N TYR A 105 7.28 6.61 3.42
CA TYR A 105 8.33 7.19 2.60
C TYR A 105 8.42 8.71 2.75
N ASP A 106 7.29 9.41 2.78
CA ASP A 106 7.25 10.88 3.00
C ASP A 106 7.90 11.26 4.34
N LYS A 107 7.59 10.52 5.41
CA LYS A 107 8.21 10.72 6.74
C LYS A 107 9.70 10.39 6.75
N ILE A 108 10.13 9.39 5.98
CA ILE A 108 11.56 9.07 5.85
C ILE A 108 12.28 10.19 5.10
N GLU A 109 11.68 10.69 4.01
CA GLU A 109 12.21 11.81 3.24
C GLU A 109 12.36 13.06 4.12
N GLU A 110 11.33 13.41 4.90
CA GLU A 110 11.39 14.52 5.86
C GLU A 110 12.54 14.37 6.87
N LEU A 111 12.71 13.18 7.46
CA LEU A 111 13.78 12.89 8.42
C LEU A 111 15.21 12.96 7.83
N LEU A 112 15.33 12.70 6.53
CA LEU A 112 16.60 12.74 5.81
C LEU A 112 16.93 14.15 5.33
N LEU A 113 15.94 14.88 4.80
CA LEU A 113 16.12 16.24 4.28
C LEU A 113 16.22 17.30 5.38
N SER A 114 15.70 17.05 6.58
CA SER A 114 15.78 17.99 7.72
C SER A 114 17.20 18.40 8.14
N ASP A 115 18.24 17.68 7.68
CA ASP A 115 19.64 17.97 7.98
C ASP A 115 20.39 18.65 6.82
N GLU A 116 19.84 18.70 5.60
CA GLU A 116 20.52 19.36 4.47
C GLU A 116 20.46 20.89 4.56
N GLU A 117 19.54 21.46 5.36
CA GLU A 117 19.46 22.91 5.61
C GLU A 117 20.51 23.44 6.59
N ILE A 118 21.38 22.57 7.15
CA ILE A 118 22.51 22.98 8.00
C ILE A 118 23.82 22.79 7.23
N LYS A 119 24.01 23.56 6.16
CA LYS A 119 25.33 23.82 5.57
C LYS A 119 25.50 25.28 5.21
#